data_AF-A0A7S0QL55-F1
#
_entry.id   AF-A0A7S0QL55-F1
#
_cell.length_a   1.000
_cell.length_b   1.000
_cell.length_c   1.000
_cell.angle_alpha   90.00
_cell.angle_beta   90.00
_cell.angle_gamma   90.00
#
_symmetry.space_group_name_H-M   'P 1'
#
loop_
_entity.id
_entity.type
_entity.pdbx_description
1 polymer ?
#
loop_
_entity_poly.entity_id
_entity_poly.type
_entity_poly.pdbx_seq_one_letter_code
_entity_poly.pdbx_strand_id
1 'polypeptide(L)'
;VSELTAPEVRIVVQEFALGLERMLIASLNSLKGSFDALDNKAKNYDRSKISAASKFSIQTEMKCGKIEDFHHGLVGRIGSAHLDFLNAMKAEHCTKAGSNDEFETVNYAIKTTPCREWRIVVDKASISPE
;
A
#
# COMPACT_ATOMS: atom_id res chain seq x y z
N VAL A 1 -44.16 -26.76 -43.20
CA VAL A 1 -43.40 -25.53 -42.88
C VAL A 1 -42.86 -25.03 -44.20
N SER A 2 -43.33 -23.89 -44.70
CA SER A 2 -42.79 -23.29 -45.92
C SER A 2 -41.34 -22.87 -45.66
N GLU A 3 -40.41 -23.33 -46.51
CA GLU A 3 -39.01 -22.93 -46.43
C GLU A 3 -38.91 -21.43 -46.74
N LEU A 4 -38.21 -20.70 -45.86
CA LEU A 4 -37.94 -19.28 -46.03
C LEU A 4 -37.08 -19.07 -47.28
N THR A 5 -37.48 -18.12 -48.10
CA THR A 5 -36.70 -17.71 -49.27
C THR A 5 -35.44 -16.97 -48.83
N ALA A 6 -34.38 -17.06 -49.65
CA ALA A 6 -33.12 -16.36 -49.38
C ALA A 6 -33.23 -14.86 -49.02
N PRO A 7 -34.13 -14.04 -49.62
CA PRO A 7 -34.33 -12.66 -49.19
C PRO A 7 -34.96 -12.53 -47.80
N GLU A 8 -35.91 -13.41 -47.42
CA GLU A 8 -36.53 -13.37 -46.09
C GLU A 8 -35.52 -13.72 -45.00
N VAL A 9 -34.62 -14.68 -45.25
CA VAL A 9 -33.52 -15.01 -44.33
C VAL A 9 -32.60 -13.80 -44.10
N ARG A 10 -32.26 -13.05 -45.16
CA ARG A 10 -31.41 -11.84 -45.03
C ARG A 10 -32.06 -10.77 -44.17
N ILE A 11 -33.36 -10.55 -44.34
CA ILE A 11 -34.11 -9.56 -43.55
C ILE A 11 -34.08 -9.95 -42.07
N VAL A 12 -34.35 -11.22 -41.75
CA VAL A 12 -34.33 -11.71 -40.35
C VAL A 12 -32.95 -11.55 -39.73
N VAL A 13 -31.88 -11.88 -40.47
CA VAL A 13 -30.50 -11.72 -40.00
C VAL A 13 -30.14 -10.24 -39.77
N GLN A 14 -30.56 -9.34 -40.67
CA GLN A 14 -30.33 -7.90 -40.52
C GLN A 14 -31.06 -7.30 -39.32
N GLU A 15 -32.34 -7.63 -39.14
CA GLU A 15 -33.12 -7.17 -37.99
C GLU A 15 -32.53 -7.67 -36.68
N PHE A 16 -32.08 -8.92 -36.64
CA PHE A 16 -31.40 -9.48 -35.47
C PHE A 16 -30.08 -8.77 -35.17
N ALA A 17 -29.26 -8.51 -36.20
CA ALA A 17 -28.00 -7.78 -36.05
C ALA A 17 -28.21 -6.35 -35.52
N LEU A 18 -29.21 -5.64 -36.04
CA LEU A 18 -29.58 -4.29 -35.56
C LEU A 18 -30.09 -4.33 -34.12
N GLY A 19 -30.85 -5.37 -33.75
CA GLY A 19 -31.30 -5.60 -32.37
C GLY A 19 -30.14 -5.79 -31.40
N LEU A 20 -29.15 -6.61 -31.78
CA LEU A 20 -27.93 -6.83 -30.98
C LEU A 20 -27.13 -5.54 -30.81
N GLU A 21 -26.94 -4.77 -31.88
CA GLU A 21 -26.19 -3.52 -31.84
C GLU A 21 -26.85 -2.51 -30.88
N ARG A 22 -28.17 -2.34 -30.98
CA ARG A 22 -28.94 -1.46 -30.08
C ARG A 22 -28.82 -1.89 -28.62
N MET A 23 -28.87 -3.19 -28.36
CA MET A 23 -28.73 -3.73 -27.01
C MET A 23 -27.33 -3.49 -26.44
N LEU A 24 -26.28 -3.71 -27.23
CA LEU A 24 -24.88 -3.44 -26.82
C LEU A 24 -24.65 -1.96 -26.52
N ILE A 25 -25.17 -1.06 -27.36
CA ILE A 25 -25.08 0.39 -27.14
C ILE A 25 -25.81 0.79 -25.85
N ALA A 26 -27.01 0.24 -25.60
CA ALA A 26 -27.76 0.53 -24.38
C ALA A 26 -27.01 0.05 -23.13
N SER A 27 -26.44 -1.17 -23.15
CA SER A 27 -25.61 -1.69 -22.06
C SER A 27 -24.37 -0.84 -21.81
N LEU A 28 -23.69 -0.41 -22.88
CA LEU A 28 -22.52 0.46 -22.78
C LEU A 28 -22.87 1.81 -22.12
N ASN A 29 -23.96 2.45 -22.56
CA ASN A 29 -24.40 3.73 -22.01
C ASN A 29 -24.81 3.61 -20.55
N SER A 30 -25.49 2.53 -20.18
CA SER A 30 -25.84 2.24 -18.78
C SER A 30 -24.60 2.09 -17.90
N LEU A 31 -23.59 1.34 -18.38
CA LEU A 31 -22.32 1.17 -17.67
C LEU A 31 -21.57 2.49 -17.53
N LYS A 32 -21.53 3.32 -18.59
CA LYS A 32 -20.91 4.63 -18.53
C LYS A 32 -21.59 5.53 -17.48
N GLY A 33 -22.92 5.54 -17.45
CA GLY A 33 -23.68 6.30 -16.46
C GLY A 33 -23.41 5.84 -15.02
N SER A 34 -23.21 4.53 -14.79
CA SER A 34 -22.86 4.03 -13.46
C SER A 34 -21.44 4.43 -13.04
N PHE A 35 -20.47 4.43 -13.95
CA PHE A 35 -19.13 4.96 -13.69
C PHE A 35 -19.15 6.46 -13.37
N ASP A 36 -19.89 7.26 -14.15
CA ASP A 36 -20.02 8.69 -13.90
C ASP A 36 -20.69 8.97 -12.55
N ALA A 37 -21.68 8.16 -12.16
CA ALA A 37 -22.32 8.26 -10.84
C ALA A 37 -21.36 7.92 -9.69
N LEU A 38 -20.51 6.88 -9.87
CA LEU A 38 -19.49 6.52 -8.88
C LEU A 38 -18.41 7.61 -8.75
N ASP A 39 -17.95 8.16 -9.87
CA ASP A 39 -16.97 9.25 -9.87
C ASP A 39 -17.53 10.52 -9.22
N ASN A 40 -18.77 10.88 -9.53
CA ASN A 40 -19.45 11.99 -8.87
C ASN A 40 -19.66 11.73 -7.37
N LYS A 41 -19.95 10.49 -6.97
CA LYS A 41 -20.06 10.11 -5.56
C LYS A 41 -18.70 10.20 -4.85
N ALA A 42 -17.61 9.84 -5.51
CA ALA A 42 -16.26 9.95 -4.97
C ALA A 42 -15.82 11.43 -4.84
N LYS A 43 -16.08 12.26 -5.87
CA LYS A 43 -15.79 13.69 -5.87
C LYS A 43 -16.59 14.46 -4.81
N ASN A 44 -17.86 14.12 -4.64
CA ASN A 44 -18.74 14.73 -3.65
C ASN A 44 -18.74 13.97 -2.30
N TYR A 45 -17.79 13.06 -2.09
CA TYR A 45 -17.65 12.36 -0.82
C TYR A 45 -17.23 13.37 0.25
N ASP A 46 -18.18 13.72 1.11
CA ASP A 46 -17.94 14.61 2.23
C ASP A 46 -17.02 13.94 3.25
N ARG A 47 -15.75 14.34 3.23
CA ARG A 47 -14.71 13.83 4.14
C ARG A 47 -15.03 14.15 5.61
N SER A 48 -15.93 15.11 5.89
CA SER A 48 -16.40 15.43 7.25
C SER A 48 -17.44 14.43 7.78
N LYS A 49 -18.06 13.62 6.90
CA LYS A 49 -18.94 12.50 7.28
C LYS A 49 -18.20 11.19 7.56
N ILE A 50 -16.86 11.19 7.49
CA ILE A 50 -16.07 10.12 8.09
C ILE A 50 -16.34 10.21 9.59
N SER A 51 -17.24 9.38 10.09
CA SER A 51 -17.51 9.31 11.52
C SER A 51 -16.20 9.00 12.25
N ALA A 52 -16.04 9.55 13.45
CA ALA A 52 -14.95 9.17 14.35
C ALA A 52 -14.93 7.65 14.68
N ALA A 53 -15.94 6.90 14.23
CA ALA A 53 -16.04 5.44 14.27
C ALA A 53 -15.55 4.74 12.98
N SER A 54 -14.84 5.43 12.08
CA SER A 54 -14.04 4.75 11.07
C SER A 54 -13.02 3.86 11.78
N LYS A 55 -12.85 2.60 11.35
CA LYS A 55 -11.84 1.66 11.93
C LYS A 55 -10.41 2.23 11.94
N PHE A 56 -10.17 3.30 11.19
CA PHE A 56 -8.90 4.01 11.05
C PHE A 56 -9.06 5.51 11.35
N SER A 57 -9.96 5.88 12.26
CA SER A 57 -10.10 7.29 12.67
C SER A 57 -8.76 7.77 13.25
N ILE A 58 -8.22 8.81 12.60
CA ILE A 58 -6.92 9.47 12.81
C ILE A 58 -6.65 9.87 14.26
N GLN A 59 -7.69 9.92 15.10
CA GLN A 59 -7.62 10.38 16.48
C GLN A 59 -7.27 9.26 17.48
N THR A 60 -7.11 8.00 17.04
CA THR A 60 -6.71 6.90 17.92
C THR A 60 -5.20 6.68 17.83
N GLU A 61 -4.46 7.08 18.86
CA GLU A 61 -3.04 6.72 19.01
C GLU A 61 -2.94 5.21 19.25
N MET A 62 -2.44 4.48 18.25
CA MET A 62 -2.22 3.04 18.38
C MET A 62 -0.98 2.82 19.25
N LYS A 63 -0.90 1.70 19.97
CA LYS A 63 0.31 1.34 20.75
C LYS A 63 1.60 1.31 19.90
N CYS A 64 1.48 1.22 18.58
CA CYS A 64 2.58 1.14 17.63
C CYS A 64 2.86 2.45 16.87
N GLY A 65 2.15 3.55 17.14
CA GLY A 65 2.30 4.83 16.43
C GLY A 65 0.95 5.40 15.98
N LYS A 66 1.00 6.39 15.09
CA LYS A 66 -0.22 7.01 14.54
C LYS A 66 -0.73 6.22 13.35
N ILE A 67 -1.98 6.45 12.95
CA ILE A 67 -2.54 5.78 11.77
C ILE A 67 -1.81 6.18 10.49
N GLU A 68 -1.25 7.38 10.44
CA GLU A 68 -0.39 7.81 9.35
C GLU A 68 0.81 6.90 9.22
N ASP A 69 1.44 6.49 10.34
CA ASP A 69 2.58 5.57 10.34
C ASP A 69 2.18 4.19 9.80
N PHE A 70 0.95 3.75 10.08
CA PHE A 70 0.40 2.52 9.52
C PHE A 70 0.22 2.62 7.99
N HIS A 71 -0.31 3.75 7.49
CA HIS A 71 -0.53 3.95 6.05
C HIS A 71 0.77 4.14 5.26
N HIS A 72 1.81 4.72 5.86
CA HIS A 72 3.13 4.79 5.24
C HIS A 72 3.86 3.43 5.21
N GLY A 73 3.37 2.45 5.98
CA GLY A 73 3.94 1.12 6.08
C GLY A 73 5.35 1.12 6.67
N LEU A 74 6.02 -0.04 6.61
CA LEU A 74 7.41 -0.17 7.09
C LEU A 74 8.35 0.81 6.40
N VAL A 75 8.19 1.02 5.09
CA VAL A 75 9.06 1.90 4.30
C VAL A 75 9.04 3.34 4.80
N GLY A 76 7.88 3.89 5.19
CA GLY A 76 7.87 5.26 5.73
C GLY A 76 8.39 5.37 7.16
N ARG A 77 8.38 4.26 7.92
CA ARG A 77 8.90 4.23 9.30
C ARG A 77 10.41 4.03 9.37
N ILE A 78 10.96 3.11 8.56
CA ILE A 78 12.38 2.72 8.62
C ILE A 78 13.19 3.16 7.40
N GLY A 79 12.53 3.64 6.34
CA GLY A 79 13.13 4.01 5.06
C GLY A 79 13.07 2.86 4.04
N SER A 80 13.32 3.20 2.77
CA SER A 80 13.48 2.21 1.70
C SER A 80 14.77 1.40 1.88
N ALA A 81 14.77 0.17 1.37
CA ALA A 81 15.99 -0.63 1.31
C ALA A 81 17.08 0.14 0.54
N HIS A 82 18.22 0.36 1.19
CA HIS A 82 19.33 1.08 0.59
C HIS A 82 20.24 0.09 -0.15
N LEU A 83 20.63 0.42 -1.38
CA LEU A 83 21.53 -0.44 -2.19
C LEU A 83 22.93 -0.54 -1.56
N ASP A 84 23.36 0.51 -0.86
CA ASP A 84 24.59 0.50 -0.06
C ASP A 84 24.29 0.00 1.35
N PHE A 85 24.30 -1.34 1.48
CA PHE A 85 23.94 -2.05 2.70
C PHE A 85 24.85 -1.69 3.90
N LEU A 86 26.17 -1.58 3.67
CA LEU A 86 27.12 -1.36 4.76
C LEU A 86 26.94 0.05 5.37
N ASN A 87 26.78 1.06 4.52
CA ASN A 87 26.55 2.42 4.99
C ASN A 87 25.19 2.58 5.67
N ALA A 88 24.15 1.91 5.18
CA ALA A 88 22.84 1.91 5.83
C ALA A 88 22.87 1.23 7.20
N MET A 89 23.54 0.08 7.31
CA MET A 89 23.72 -0.63 8.57
C MET A 89 24.53 0.19 9.58
N LYS A 90 25.60 0.85 9.14
CA LYS A 90 26.37 1.78 9.97
C LYS A 90 25.52 2.94 10.48
N ALA A 91 24.69 3.54 9.62
CA ALA A 91 23.81 4.63 10.01
C ALA A 91 22.77 4.20 11.07
N GLU A 92 22.18 3.01 10.93
CA GLU A 92 21.27 2.45 11.94
C GLU A 92 21.97 2.23 13.28
N HIS A 93 23.15 1.59 13.27
CA HIS A 93 23.86 1.23 14.49
C HIS A 93 24.56 2.42 15.17
N CYS A 94 25.00 3.42 14.42
CA CYS A 94 25.87 4.48 14.94
C CYS A 94 25.28 5.89 14.90
N THR A 95 24.17 6.13 14.21
CA THR A 95 23.66 7.50 13.97
C THR A 95 22.19 7.67 14.30
N LYS A 96 21.35 6.63 14.14
CA LYS A 96 19.92 6.75 14.45
C LYS A 96 19.63 6.74 15.94
N ALA A 97 18.40 7.11 16.29
CA ALA A 97 17.91 7.08 17.66
C ALA A 97 18.04 5.67 18.24
N GLY A 98 18.55 5.58 19.47
CA GLY A 98 18.83 4.32 20.15
C GLY A 98 20.21 3.72 19.86
N SER A 99 21.02 4.32 18.99
CA SER A 99 22.40 3.86 18.71
C SER A 99 23.31 3.83 19.94
N ASN A 100 23.01 4.65 20.96
CA ASN A 100 23.72 4.71 22.23
C ASN A 100 22.90 4.16 23.41
N ASP A 101 21.74 3.53 23.16
CA ASP A 101 20.96 2.94 24.23
C ASP A 101 21.70 1.73 24.77
N GLU A 102 21.97 1.74 26.07
CA GLU A 102 22.70 0.67 26.73
C GLU A 102 21.79 -0.53 26.95
N PHE A 103 22.28 -1.70 26.56
CA PHE A 103 21.64 -2.97 26.84
C PHE A 103 22.67 -3.98 27.34
N GLU A 104 22.18 -4.98 28.08
CA GLU A 104 23.00 -6.07 28.59
C GLU A 104 22.78 -7.32 27.74
N THR A 105 23.87 -7.88 27.20
CA THR A 105 23.79 -9.13 26.44
C THR A 105 23.42 -10.28 27.38
N VAL A 106 22.39 -11.06 27.03
CA VAL A 106 21.90 -12.15 27.88
C VAL A 106 22.95 -13.24 28.14
N ASN A 107 23.82 -13.50 27.16
CA ASN A 107 24.76 -14.63 27.22
C ASN A 107 26.09 -14.32 27.92
N TYR A 108 26.48 -13.04 28.01
CA TYR A 108 27.80 -12.63 28.50
C TYR A 108 27.74 -11.58 29.60
N ALA A 109 26.54 -11.08 29.95
CA ALA A 109 26.34 -10.00 30.92
C ALA A 109 27.18 -8.74 30.63
N ILE A 110 27.50 -8.50 29.34
CA ILE A 110 28.25 -7.33 28.90
C ILE A 110 27.26 -6.22 28.61
N LYS A 111 27.51 -5.05 29.22
CA LYS A 111 26.82 -3.82 28.86
C LYS A 111 27.44 -3.21 27.61
N THR A 112 26.60 -3.00 26.61
CA THR A 112 27.03 -2.48 25.31
C THR A 112 25.94 -1.60 24.71
N THR A 113 26.25 -0.96 23.59
CA THR A 113 25.31 -0.20 22.78
C THR A 113 25.39 -0.72 21.34
N PRO A 114 24.35 -0.53 20.52
CA PRO A 114 24.40 -0.91 19.10
C PRO A 114 25.62 -0.34 18.37
N CYS A 115 26.00 0.91 18.68
CA CYS A 115 27.17 1.56 18.10
C CYS A 115 28.49 0.91 18.54
N ARG A 116 28.58 0.47 19.80
CA ARG A 116 29.77 -0.22 20.34
C ARG A 116 29.93 -1.60 19.71
N GLU A 117 28.85 -2.38 19.58
CA GLU A 117 28.89 -3.68 18.91
C GLU A 117 29.32 -3.56 17.44
N TRP A 118 28.81 -2.55 16.71
CA TRP A 118 29.22 -2.29 15.33
C TRP A 118 30.72 -2.07 15.18
N ARG A 119 31.31 -1.23 16.05
CA ARG A 119 32.75 -0.92 16.02
C ARG A 119 33.61 -2.14 16.29
N ILE A 120 33.14 -3.06 17.14
CA ILE A 120 33.86 -4.30 17.47
C ILE A 120 33.84 -5.24 16.27
N VAL A 121 32.67 -5.48 15.69
CA VAL A 121 32.48 -6.49 14.64
C VAL A 121 32.98 -6.01 13.27
N VAL A 122 32.70 -4.76 12.93
CA VAL A 122 32.91 -4.22 11.58
C VAL A 122 34.19 -3.39 11.50
N ASP A 123 34.35 -2.41 12.40
CA ASP A 123 35.52 -1.52 12.39
C ASP A 123 36.76 -2.19 13.03
N LYS A 124 36.61 -3.38 13.63
CA LYS A 124 37.66 -4.15 14.33
C LYS A 124 38.42 -3.32 15.38
N ALA A 125 37.74 -2.38 16.01
CA ALA A 125 38.33 -1.63 17.11
C ALA A 125 38.57 -2.58 18.29
N SER A 126 39.84 -2.79 18.66
CA SER A 126 40.22 -3.57 19.83
C SER A 126 39.69 -2.89 21.10
N ILE A 127 38.90 -3.63 21.89
CA ILE A 127 38.49 -3.20 23.23
C ILE A 127 39.75 -3.21 24.11
N SER A 128 40.15 -2.05 24.64
CA SER A 128 41.00 -2.02 25.83
C SER A 128 40.11 -2.37 27.02
N PRO A 129 40.40 -3.44 27.77
CA PRO A 129 39.69 -3.71 29.02
C PRO A 129 40.10 -2.64 30.05
N GLU A 130 39.10 -2.02 30.70
CA GLU A 130 39.26 -1.30 31.98
C GLU A 130 39.20 -2.27 33.15
#